data_AF-A0A7W1PRE7-F1
#
_entry.id   AF-A0A7W1PRE7-F1
#
_cell.length_a   1.000
_cell.length_b   1.000
_cell.length_c   1.000
_cell.angle_alpha   90.00
_cell.angle_beta   90.00
_cell.angle_gamma   90.00
#
_symmetry.space_group_name_H-M   'P 1'
#
loop_
_entity.id
_entity.type
_entity.pdbx_description
1 polymer ?
#
loop_
_entity_poly.entity_id
_entity_poly.type
_entity_poly.pdbx_seq_one_letter_code
_entity_poly.pdbx_strand_id
1 'polypeptide(L)'
;SCHPAPLFTDFSFRNNGLLPDPVIDDLGRALITLDPNDNYKFKVPSLRNLTYSGLYMHDGRFRNLSQVLEHYEKEIIPSQSLDPLLAEGIKLSLEEKNHLINFLKTLDDENFVKDPRFKEP
;
A
#
# COMPACT_ATOMS: atom_id res chain seq x y z
N SER A 1 -9.02 -1.37 -8.85
CA SER A 1 -8.88 -2.83 -8.92
C SER A 1 -8.62 -3.42 -7.54
N CYS A 2 -7.46 -3.16 -6.91
CA CYS A 2 -7.09 -3.80 -5.63
C CYS A 2 -7.74 -3.21 -4.37
N HIS A 3 -8.17 -1.93 -4.42
CA HIS A 3 -8.76 -1.23 -3.27
C HIS A 3 -10.25 -0.88 -3.48
N PRO A 4 -11.15 -1.84 -3.76
CA PRO A 4 -12.57 -1.56 -3.92
C PRO A 4 -13.25 -1.23 -2.58
N ALA A 5 -14.28 -0.40 -2.65
CA ALA A 5 -15.20 -0.17 -1.54
C ALA A 5 -15.86 -1.49 -1.08
N PRO A 6 -16.29 -1.60 0.19
CA PRO A 6 -16.39 -0.54 1.20
C PRO A 6 -15.17 -0.41 2.12
N LEU A 7 -14.27 -1.40 2.14
CA LEU A 7 -13.09 -1.39 3.01
C LEU A 7 -11.82 -0.93 2.28
N PHE A 8 -11.91 -0.60 0.99
CA PHE A 8 -10.77 -0.18 0.18
C PHE A 8 -9.65 -1.22 0.19
N THR A 9 -10.04 -2.49 0.06
CA THR A 9 -9.16 -3.66 -0.08
C THR A 9 -9.97 -4.82 -0.65
N ASP A 10 -9.36 -5.63 -1.51
CA ASP A 10 -9.92 -6.88 -2.00
C ASP A 10 -9.38 -8.11 -1.25
N PHE A 11 -8.55 -7.89 -0.22
CA PHE A 11 -7.85 -8.91 0.57
C PHE A 11 -6.95 -9.86 -0.23
N SER A 12 -6.69 -9.58 -1.50
CA SER A 12 -5.77 -10.35 -2.32
C SER A 12 -4.32 -10.11 -1.91
N PHE A 13 -3.40 -10.86 -2.52
CA PHE A 13 -1.96 -10.72 -2.30
C PHE A 13 -1.31 -10.29 -3.60
N ARG A 14 -0.50 -9.22 -3.53
CA ARG A 14 0.02 -8.51 -4.70
C ARG A 14 1.46 -8.10 -4.46
N ASN A 15 2.28 -8.22 -5.48
CA ASN A 15 3.61 -7.59 -5.51
C ASN A 15 3.43 -6.24 -6.20
N ASN A 16 3.69 -5.16 -5.48
CA ASN A 16 3.56 -3.80 -6.00
C ASN A 16 4.86 -3.25 -6.61
N GLY A 17 5.86 -4.09 -6.85
CA GLY A 17 7.13 -3.71 -7.43
C GLY A 17 8.05 -2.95 -6.47
N LEU A 18 7.79 -2.97 -5.16
CA LEU A 18 8.68 -2.35 -4.18
C LEU A 18 10.03 -3.08 -4.17
N LEU A 19 11.13 -2.31 -4.23
CA LEU A 19 12.48 -2.88 -4.15
C LEU A 19 12.64 -3.63 -2.81
N PRO A 20 12.96 -4.93 -2.79
CA PRO A 20 13.17 -5.66 -1.55
C PRO A 20 14.29 -5.04 -0.69
N ASP A 21 14.10 -5.03 0.63
CA ASP A 21 15.17 -4.63 1.54
C ASP A 21 16.31 -5.67 1.47
N PRO A 22 17.57 -5.27 1.21
CA PRO A 22 18.65 -6.21 0.96
C PRO A 22 19.13 -6.96 2.21
N VAL A 23 18.71 -6.54 3.41
CA VAL A 23 19.07 -7.18 4.68
C VAL A 23 17.95 -8.08 5.17
N ILE A 24 16.70 -7.61 5.09
CA ILE A 24 15.54 -8.35 5.58
C ILE A 24 15.08 -9.38 4.54
N ASP A 25 15.06 -9.00 3.27
CA ASP A 25 14.58 -9.81 2.14
C ASP A 25 13.24 -10.53 2.42
N ASP A 26 12.24 -9.76 2.87
CA ASP A 26 10.93 -10.31 3.20
C ASP A 26 10.20 -10.80 1.93
N LEU A 27 10.17 -12.11 1.73
CA LEU A 27 9.49 -12.75 0.60
C LEU A 27 7.95 -12.71 0.72
N GLY A 28 7.41 -12.21 1.83
CA GLY A 28 5.98 -12.07 2.06
C GLY A 28 5.24 -13.40 2.00
N ARG A 29 4.20 -13.49 1.15
CA ARG A 29 3.35 -14.68 1.02
C ARG A 29 4.12 -15.96 0.71
N ALA A 30 5.20 -15.89 -0.06
CA ALA A 30 5.99 -17.06 -0.43
C ALA A 30 6.59 -17.81 0.76
N LEU A 31 6.83 -17.14 1.90
CA LEU A 31 7.29 -17.80 3.13
C LEU A 31 6.28 -18.82 3.67
N ILE A 32 5.01 -18.67 3.30
CA ILE A 32 3.93 -19.56 3.71
C ILE A 32 3.57 -20.56 2.62
N THR A 33 3.48 -20.10 1.36
CA THR A 33 3.02 -20.96 0.25
C THR A 33 4.12 -21.82 -0.35
N LEU A 34 5.39 -21.44 -0.14
CA LEU A 34 6.57 -22.07 -0.75
C LEU A 34 6.57 -22.03 -2.30
N ASP A 35 5.73 -21.19 -2.90
CA ASP A 35 5.66 -20.97 -4.34
C ASP A 35 6.47 -19.71 -4.71
N PRO A 36 7.53 -19.84 -5.53
CA PRO A 36 8.30 -18.68 -6.01
C PRO A 36 7.46 -17.63 -6.75
N ASN A 37 6.31 -18.02 -7.33
CA ASN A 37 5.40 -17.07 -7.97
C ASN A 37 4.71 -16.13 -6.97
N ASP A 38 4.76 -16.42 -5.67
CA ASP A 38 4.24 -15.60 -4.58
C ASP A 38 5.31 -14.70 -3.92
N ASN A 39 6.55 -14.70 -4.43
CA ASN A 39 7.62 -13.88 -3.89
C ASN A 39 7.23 -12.40 -3.85
N TYR A 40 7.47 -11.74 -2.72
CA TYR A 40 7.20 -10.32 -2.47
C TYR A 40 5.72 -9.93 -2.61
N LYS A 41 4.79 -10.89 -2.60
CA LYS A 41 3.37 -10.58 -2.53
C LYS A 41 2.95 -10.34 -1.09
N PHE A 42 2.33 -9.18 -0.86
CA PHE A 42 1.77 -8.81 0.44
C PHE A 42 0.26 -8.66 0.33
N LYS A 43 -0.44 -8.89 1.44
CA LYS A 43 -1.89 -8.70 1.51
C LYS A 43 -2.20 -7.22 1.25
N VAL A 44 -3.12 -6.94 0.33
CA VAL A 44 -3.58 -5.58 0.04
C VAL A 44 -4.20 -4.99 1.33
N PRO A 45 -3.64 -3.92 1.91
CA PRO A 45 -4.17 -3.32 3.12
C PRO A 45 -5.44 -2.52 2.84
N SER A 46 -6.27 -2.33 3.86
CA SER A 46 -7.36 -1.34 3.80
C SER A 46 -6.77 0.07 3.71
N LEU A 47 -7.44 0.97 2.98
CA LEU A 47 -7.10 2.40 2.97
C LEU A 47 -7.92 3.22 3.97
N ARG A 48 -8.68 2.60 4.89
CA ARG A 48 -9.35 3.32 5.98
C ARG A 48 -8.35 3.75 7.03
N ASN A 49 -8.51 4.95 7.59
CA ASN A 49 -7.58 5.54 8.57
C ASN A 49 -6.13 5.60 8.07
N LEU A 50 -5.95 5.77 6.75
CA LEU A 50 -4.65 5.70 6.10
C LEU A 50 -3.69 6.78 6.62
N THR A 51 -4.19 7.98 6.90
CA THR A 51 -3.28 9.07 7.35
C THR A 51 -2.85 8.93 8.81
N TYR A 52 -3.59 8.16 9.61
CA TYR A 52 -3.27 7.87 11.00
C TYR A 52 -2.34 6.65 11.17
N SER A 53 -2.09 5.89 10.11
CA SER A 53 -1.38 4.61 10.15
C SER A 53 -0.02 4.62 9.46
N GLY A 54 0.52 5.82 9.13
CA GLY A 54 1.90 5.94 8.67
C GLY A 54 2.89 5.40 9.71
N LEU A 55 4.05 4.84 9.32
CA LEU A 55 4.69 4.80 8.00
C LEU A 55 4.09 3.75 7.03
N TYR A 56 4.24 3.93 5.72
CA TYR A 56 3.57 3.13 4.68
C TYR A 56 4.45 2.01 4.09
N MET A 57 3.78 1.06 3.41
CA MET A 57 4.30 -0.24 2.92
C MET A 57 4.50 -1.27 4.04
N HIS A 58 4.92 -2.48 3.69
CA HIS A 58 5.07 -3.58 4.67
C HIS A 58 6.25 -3.36 5.62
N ASP A 59 7.24 -2.56 5.21
CA ASP A 59 8.45 -2.25 5.95
C ASP A 59 8.49 -0.80 6.46
N GLY A 60 7.43 -0.03 6.25
CA GLY A 60 7.32 1.34 6.75
C GLY A 60 8.33 2.33 6.14
N ARG A 61 8.90 2.07 4.96
CA ARG A 61 9.96 2.96 4.41
C ARG A 61 9.47 4.35 3.99
N PHE A 62 8.17 4.50 3.70
CA PHE A 62 7.60 5.78 3.24
C PHE A 62 6.91 6.54 4.37
N ARG A 63 7.22 7.83 4.49
CA ARG A 63 6.72 8.73 5.54
C ARG A 63 5.44 9.44 5.19
N ASN A 64 5.13 9.57 3.91
CA ASN A 64 3.96 10.30 3.41
C ASN A 64 3.40 9.68 2.14
N LEU A 65 2.15 10.03 1.81
CA LEU A 65 1.47 9.54 0.62
C LEU A 65 2.11 10.02 -0.69
N SER A 66 2.83 11.14 -0.70
CA SER A 66 3.53 11.59 -1.91
C SER A 66 4.63 10.61 -2.32
N GLN A 67 5.37 10.05 -1.36
CA GLN A 67 6.36 8.99 -1.63
C GLN A 67 5.70 7.70 -2.11
N VAL A 68 4.52 7.36 -1.58
CA VAL A 68 3.73 6.20 -2.07
C VAL A 68 3.33 6.41 -3.53
N LEU A 69 2.85 7.60 -3.91
CA LEU A 69 2.48 7.90 -5.29
C LEU A 69 3.69 7.97 -6.22
N GLU A 70 4.83 8.46 -5.75
CA GLU A 70 6.09 8.46 -6.49
C GLU A 70 6.55 7.02 -6.81
N HIS A 71 6.42 6.11 -5.84
CA HIS A 71 6.68 4.68 -6.07
C HIS A 71 5.84 4.12 -7.22
N TYR A 72 4.52 4.34 -7.16
CA TYR A 72 3.61 3.86 -8.21
C TYR A 72 3.82 4.54 -9.58
N GLU A 73 4.43 5.73 -9.62
CA GLU A 73 4.69 6.46 -10.85
C GLU A 73 5.96 5.97 -11.57
N LYS A 74 7.04 5.68 -10.84
CA LYS A 74 8.35 5.44 -11.46
C LYS A 74 9.27 4.43 -10.79
N GLU A 75 8.94 3.91 -9.61
CA GLU A 75 9.86 3.03 -8.83
C GLU A 75 9.40 1.56 -8.82
N ILE A 76 8.50 1.18 -9.72
CA ILE A 76 8.08 -0.21 -9.92
C ILE A 76 9.27 -1.02 -10.44
N ILE A 77 9.73 -1.99 -9.65
CA ILE A 77 10.76 -2.95 -10.03
C ILE A 77 10.14 -4.16 -10.74
N PRO A 78 10.51 -4.43 -12.01
CA PRO A 78 10.07 -5.63 -12.72
C PRO A 78 10.56 -6.90 -12.03
N SER A 79 9.67 -7.88 -11.89
CA SER A 79 9.99 -9.21 -11.36
C SER A 79 8.97 -10.23 -11.88
N GLN A 80 9.27 -11.52 -11.74
CA GLN A 80 8.36 -12.59 -12.17
C GLN A 80 6.99 -12.53 -11.47
N SER A 81 6.96 -12.11 -10.20
CA SER A 81 5.75 -12.06 -9.38
C SER A 81 5.04 -10.71 -9.41
N LEU A 82 5.59 -9.69 -10.10
CA LEU A 82 5.01 -8.36 -10.21
C LEU A 82 3.57 -8.44 -10.72
N ASP A 83 2.65 -7.70 -10.08
CA ASP A 83 1.29 -7.62 -10.60
C ASP A 83 1.26 -6.93 -11.98
N PRO A 84 0.73 -7.59 -13.03
CA PRO A 84 0.72 -7.03 -14.38
C PRO A 84 0.01 -5.68 -14.49
N LEU A 85 -0.94 -5.37 -13.60
CA LEU A 85 -1.64 -4.08 -13.57
C LEU A 85 -0.71 -2.90 -13.22
N LEU A 86 0.47 -3.18 -12.67
CA LEU A 86 1.44 -2.18 -12.21
C LEU A 86 2.65 -2.05 -13.13
N ALA A 87 2.76 -2.89 -14.17
CA ALA A 87 3.93 -2.94 -15.05
C ALA A 87 4.23 -1.60 -15.75
N GLU A 88 3.21 -0.80 -16.02
CA GLU A 88 3.34 0.52 -16.67
C GLU A 88 3.37 1.70 -15.68
N GLY A 89 3.27 1.41 -14.37
CA GLY A 89 3.07 2.42 -13.34
C GLY A 89 1.77 3.22 -13.51
N ILE A 90 1.68 4.34 -12.80
CA ILE A 90 0.58 5.31 -12.94
C ILE A 90 1.13 6.67 -13.36
N LYS A 91 0.47 7.33 -14.30
CA LYS A 91 0.81 8.70 -14.71
C LYS A 91 -0.21 9.63 -14.10
N LEU A 92 0.25 10.50 -13.20
CA LEU A 92 -0.60 11.48 -12.53
C LEU A 92 0.02 12.87 -12.66
N SER A 93 -0.77 13.84 -13.12
CA SER A 93 -0.43 15.25 -12.98
C SER A 93 -0.35 15.64 -11.49
N LEU A 94 0.27 16.79 -11.20
CA LEU A 94 0.32 17.31 -9.83
C LEU A 94 -1.08 17.53 -9.25
N GLU A 95 -2.02 17.98 -10.07
CA GLU A 95 -3.42 18.18 -9.68
C GLU A 95 -4.10 16.86 -9.32
N GLU A 96 -3.94 15.82 -10.14
CA GLU A 96 -4.51 14.49 -9.86
C GLU A 96 -3.92 13.85 -8.60
N LYS A 97 -2.60 14.03 -8.35
CA LYS A 97 -1.97 13.59 -7.11
C LYS A 97 -2.62 14.25 -5.89
N ASN A 98 -2.85 15.57 -5.95
CA ASN A 98 -3.50 16.31 -4.88
C ASN A 98 -4.96 15.86 -4.66
N HIS A 99 -5.72 15.67 -5.73
CA HIS A 99 -7.08 15.16 -5.65
C HIS A 99 -7.13 13.75 -5.04
N LEU A 100 -6.22 12.86 -5.45
CA LEU A 100 -6.14 11.51 -4.90
C LEU A 100 -5.79 11.53 -3.40
N ILE A 101 -4.82 12.34 -2.98
CA ILE A 101 -4.47 12.50 -1.56
C ILE A 101 -5.66 13.05 -0.77
N ASN A 102 -6.38 14.04 -1.30
CA ASN A 102 -7.56 14.59 -0.64
C ASN A 102 -8.69 13.56 -0.53
N PHE A 103 -8.90 12.75 -1.56
CA PHE A 103 -9.84 11.63 -1.49
C PHE A 103 -9.45 10.62 -0.40
N LEU A 104 -8.17 10.21 -0.35
CA LEU A 104 -7.68 9.27 0.67
C LEU A 104 -7.89 9.78 2.10
N LYS A 105 -7.75 11.09 2.34
CA LYS A 105 -8.06 11.72 3.63
C LYS A 105 -9.53 11.61 4.03
N THR A 106 -10.45 11.48 3.07
CA THR A 106 -11.88 11.27 3.39
C THR A 106 -12.17 9.87 3.94
N LEU A 107 -11.19 8.96 3.89
CA LEU A 107 -11.30 7.59 4.41
C LEU A 107 -10.89 7.49 5.89
N ASP A 108 -10.50 8.61 6.50
CA ASP A 108 -10.12 8.70 7.90
C ASP A 108 -11.36 8.96 8.78
N ASP A 109 -11.47 8.19 9.86
CA ASP A 109 -12.52 8.30 10.86
C ASP A 109 -12.00 9.07 12.07
N GLU A 110 -12.16 10.39 12.06
CA GLU A 110 -11.74 11.23 13.18
C GLU A 110 -12.50 10.91 14.48
N ASN A 111 -13.75 10.45 14.37
CA ASN A 111 -14.56 10.13 15.55
C ASN A 111 -13.98 8.90 16.24
N PHE A 112 -13.67 7.84 15.49
CA PHE A 112 -13.02 6.65 16.01
C PHE A 112 -11.71 6.98 16.75
N VAL A 113 -10.83 7.76 16.12
CA VAL A 113 -9.51 8.08 16.70
C VAL A 113 -9.60 8.94 17.95
N LYS A 114 -10.61 9.82 18.05
CA LYS A 114 -10.79 10.72 19.20
C LYS A 114 -11.71 10.15 20.29
N ASP A 115 -12.33 9.00 20.05
CA ASP A 115 -13.34 8.43 20.94
C ASP A 115 -12.74 8.00 22.29
N PRO A 116 -13.23 8.53 23.43
CA PRO A 116 -12.79 8.11 24.76
C PRO A 116 -12.94 6.61 25.04
N ARG A 117 -13.87 5.92 24.36
CA ARG A 117 -14.12 4.48 24.54
C ARG A 117 -12.95 3.60 24.07
N PHE A 118 -12.08 4.11 23.19
CA PHE A 118 -10.95 3.37 22.61
C PHE A 118 -9.59 3.86 23.10
N LYS A 119 -9.56 4.73 24.12
CA LYS A 119 -8.30 5.21 24.72
C LYS A 119 -7.65 4.12 25.58
N GLU A 120 -6.34 4.25 25.76
CA GLU A 120 -5.62 3.45 26.75
C GLU A 120 -6.27 3.64 28.13
N PRO A 121 -6.54 2.55 28.87
CA PRO A 121 -7.21 2.59 30.16
C PRO A 121 -6.40 3.29 31.25
#